data_AF-R7T2A9-F1
#
_entry.id   AF-R7T2A9-F1
#
_cell.length_a   1.000
_cell.length_b   1.000
_cell.length_c   1.000
_cell.angle_alpha   90.00
_cell.angle_beta   90.00
_cell.angle_gamma   90.00
#
_symmetry.space_group_name_H-M   'P 1'
#
loop_
_entity.id
_entity.type
_entity.pdbx_description
1 polymer ?
#
loop_
_entity_poly.entity_id
_entity_poly.type
_entity_poly.pdbx_seq_one_letter_code
_entity_poly.pdbx_strand_id
1 'polypeptide(L)'
;MESVDANRLIANWAWHTAYFVINTPTTGVQWSNNAVNPIKWTKGLLDGVTSIDVELARMNEDGIIFVARDVPASTSTGAINLFLQDVPAGDDYYLLFINSTHGVMYAASQRFAIADSGNGSVPSPASGAATVTVSGGPNPTVGFATTFPASANSVAAPGWRAVEGARTQLGAMAGVMAACVLGGAFAVL
;
A
#
# COMPACT_ATOMS: atom_id res chain seq x y z
N MET A 1 20.44 -45.97 -2.81
CA MET A 1 19.37 -45.43 -3.67
C MET A 1 18.83 -44.19 -2.96
N GLU A 2 18.90 -43.05 -3.64
CA GLU A 2 19.01 -41.70 -3.10
C GLU A 2 17.94 -41.30 -2.06
N SER A 3 18.43 -40.73 -0.96
CA SER A 3 17.72 -39.77 -0.13
C SER A 3 17.56 -38.48 -0.96
N VAL A 4 16.40 -38.30 -1.58
CA VAL A 4 16.06 -37.05 -2.27
C VAL A 4 15.75 -35.99 -1.22
N ASP A 5 16.54 -34.91 -1.27
CA ASP A 5 16.54 -33.78 -0.35
C ASP A 5 15.15 -33.20 -0.05
N ALA A 6 14.71 -33.32 1.20
CA ALA A 6 13.55 -32.62 1.77
C ALA A 6 13.70 -31.08 1.82
N ASN A 7 14.78 -30.53 1.25
CA ASN A 7 15.11 -29.11 1.25
C ASN A 7 14.66 -28.35 -0.02
N ARG A 8 14.03 -28.99 -1.01
CA ARG A 8 13.62 -28.31 -2.27
C ARG A 8 12.14 -27.90 -2.35
N LEU A 9 11.35 -28.05 -1.29
CA LEU A 9 9.91 -27.73 -1.30
C LEU A 9 9.43 -26.81 -0.17
N ILE A 10 10.31 -26.00 0.40
CA ILE A 10 9.86 -24.83 1.16
C ILE A 10 9.68 -23.68 0.16
N ALA A 11 8.64 -23.78 -0.67
CA ALA A 11 8.07 -22.59 -1.27
C ALA A 11 7.77 -21.64 -0.10
N ASN A 12 8.40 -20.48 -0.11
CA ASN A 12 8.15 -19.38 0.83
C ASN A 12 6.68 -18.95 0.69
N TRP A 13 5.77 -19.68 1.33
CA TRP A 13 4.46 -19.16 1.69
C TRP A 13 4.65 -18.32 2.95
N ALA A 14 5.49 -17.28 2.83
CA ALA A 14 5.47 -16.21 3.79
C ALA A 14 4.09 -15.58 3.65
N TRP A 15 3.21 -15.85 4.62
CA TRP A 15 2.06 -14.99 4.88
C TRP A 15 2.64 -13.60 5.09
N HIS A 16 2.61 -12.79 4.04
CA HIS A 16 3.12 -11.43 4.08
C HIS A 16 2.10 -10.61 4.85
N THR A 17 2.23 -10.61 6.17
CA THR A 17 1.45 -9.71 7.04
C THR A 17 2.00 -8.31 6.83
N ALA A 18 1.50 -7.62 5.79
CA ALA A 18 1.88 -6.25 5.54
C ALA A 18 1.38 -5.37 6.69
N TYR A 19 2.31 -4.77 7.43
CA TYR A 19 1.96 -3.82 8.47
C TYR A 19 1.43 -2.54 7.82
N PHE A 20 0.17 -2.20 8.08
CA PHE A 20 -0.50 -1.02 7.57
C PHE A 20 -1.33 -0.38 8.68
N VAL A 21 -1.27 0.93 8.80
CA VAL A 21 -2.04 1.72 9.77
C VAL A 21 -2.63 2.91 9.06
N ILE A 22 -3.96 3.01 9.07
CA ILE A 22 -4.68 4.19 8.61
C ILE A 22 -4.65 5.23 9.74
N ASN A 23 -3.98 6.35 9.50
CA ASN A 23 -3.81 7.44 10.47
C ASN A 23 -4.94 8.47 10.39
N THR A 24 -5.65 8.55 9.26
CA THR A 24 -6.82 9.41 9.09
C THR A 24 -7.82 8.70 8.19
N PRO A 25 -9.10 8.61 8.58
CA PRO A 25 -9.74 9.24 9.74
C PRO A 25 -9.41 8.57 11.08
N THR A 26 -9.54 9.33 12.17
CA THR A 26 -9.43 8.85 13.56
C THR A 26 -10.81 8.81 14.22
N THR A 27 -10.94 8.09 15.34
CA THR A 27 -12.18 8.05 16.12
C THR A 27 -12.70 9.45 16.44
N GLY A 28 -14.00 9.65 16.29
CA GLY A 28 -14.69 10.91 16.59
C GLY A 28 -14.57 11.99 15.50
N VAL A 29 -13.86 11.71 14.40
CA VAL A 29 -13.87 12.58 13.22
C VAL A 29 -15.19 12.42 12.48
N GLN A 30 -15.76 13.55 12.07
CA GLN A 30 -16.89 13.61 11.17
C GLN A 30 -16.48 14.36 9.91
N TRP A 31 -16.46 13.68 8.77
CA TRP A 31 -16.22 14.30 7.46
C TRP A 31 -17.49 14.96 6.94
N SER A 32 -17.35 15.99 6.12
CA SER A 32 -18.49 16.65 5.48
C SER A 32 -18.56 16.30 4.00
N ASN A 33 -19.78 16.12 3.50
CA ASN A 33 -20.06 16.18 2.08
C ASN A 33 -19.69 17.55 1.49
N ASN A 34 -19.39 17.57 0.20
CA ASN A 34 -18.91 18.73 -0.56
C ASN A 34 -17.61 19.33 0.00
N ALA A 35 -16.81 18.51 0.69
CA ALA A 35 -15.51 18.87 1.22
C ALA A 35 -14.46 17.82 0.86
N VAL A 36 -13.19 18.24 0.85
CA VAL A 36 -12.03 17.37 0.61
C VAL A 36 -11.52 16.84 1.95
N ASN A 37 -11.55 15.52 2.11
CA ASN A 37 -11.19 14.83 3.34
C ASN A 37 -9.92 13.99 3.14
N PRO A 38 -8.87 14.15 3.96
CA PRO A 38 -7.62 13.43 3.75
C PRO A 38 -7.71 12.00 4.29
N ILE A 39 -7.21 11.07 3.49
CA ILE A 39 -6.88 9.70 3.89
C ILE A 39 -5.36 9.64 4.02
N LYS A 40 -4.86 9.23 5.18
CA LYS A 40 -3.43 9.15 5.45
C LYS A 40 -3.09 7.81 6.09
N TRP A 41 -1.94 7.26 5.75
CA TRP A 41 -1.49 5.99 6.30
C TRP A 41 0.01 5.90 6.47
N THR A 42 0.40 4.93 7.29
CA THR A 42 1.77 4.47 7.50
C THR A 42 1.81 2.97 7.25
N LYS A 43 2.87 2.48 6.62
CA LYS A 43 3.10 1.06 6.36
C LYS A 43 4.54 0.63 6.59
N GLY A 44 4.72 -0.66 6.80
CA GLY A 44 6.03 -1.30 6.79
C GLY A 44 6.65 -1.24 5.39
N LEU A 45 7.98 -1.16 5.34
CA LEU A 45 8.71 -1.33 4.07
C LEU A 45 8.99 -2.82 3.83
N LEU A 46 9.29 -3.16 2.57
CA LEU A 46 9.65 -4.53 2.16
C LEU A 46 8.56 -5.58 2.39
N ASP A 47 7.30 -5.15 2.48
CA ASP A 47 6.11 -5.99 2.66
C ASP A 47 5.54 -6.55 1.34
N GLY A 48 6.17 -6.25 0.19
CA GLY A 48 5.70 -6.66 -1.13
C GLY A 48 4.46 -5.91 -1.65
N VAL A 49 3.85 -5.04 -0.83
CA VAL A 49 2.65 -4.28 -1.19
C VAL A 49 3.07 -2.96 -1.81
N THR A 50 2.80 -2.83 -3.11
CA THR A 50 3.19 -1.66 -3.93
C THR A 50 2.01 -0.79 -4.35
N SER A 51 0.80 -1.34 -4.28
CA SER A 51 -0.47 -0.64 -4.44
C SER A 51 -1.51 -1.20 -3.46
N ILE A 52 -2.53 -0.39 -3.18
CA ILE A 52 -3.71 -0.76 -2.39
C ILE A 52 -4.97 -0.30 -3.10
N ASP A 53 -6.07 -1.01 -2.88
CA ASP A 53 -7.41 -0.55 -3.18
C ASP A 53 -8.03 0.04 -1.92
N VAL A 54 -8.76 1.14 -2.09
CA VAL A 54 -9.43 1.86 -1.01
C VAL A 54 -10.92 1.73 -1.21
N GLU A 55 -11.58 1.25 -0.17
CA GLU A 55 -13.02 1.08 -0.10
C GLU A 55 -13.57 1.78 1.14
N LEU A 56 -14.80 2.27 1.04
CA LEU A 56 -15.54 2.84 2.14
C LEU A 56 -16.71 1.92 2.46
N ALA A 57 -16.68 1.30 3.62
CA ALA A 57 -17.69 0.34 4.07
C ALA A 57 -18.57 0.95 5.15
N ARG A 58 -19.85 0.59 5.13
CA ARG A 58 -20.82 0.88 6.18
C ARG A 58 -21.12 -0.39 6.97
N MET A 59 -21.20 -0.28 8.30
CA MET A 59 -21.48 -1.44 9.16
C MET A 59 -22.97 -1.64 9.45
N ASN A 60 -23.75 -0.55 9.49
CA ASN A 60 -25.18 -0.63 9.80
C ASN A 60 -26.04 -0.78 8.53
N GLU A 61 -25.45 -0.54 7.37
CA GLU A 61 -26.06 -0.76 6.06
C GLU A 61 -25.16 -1.69 5.25
N ASP A 62 -25.75 -2.69 4.60
CA ASP A 62 -25.01 -3.54 3.66
C ASP A 62 -24.57 -2.69 2.46
N GLY A 63 -23.31 -2.28 2.48
CA GLY A 63 -22.85 -1.32 1.50
C GLY A 63 -21.35 -1.07 1.49
N ILE A 64 -20.76 -1.28 0.30
CA ILE A 64 -19.41 -0.86 -0.04
C ILE A 64 -19.48 0.23 -1.11
N ILE A 65 -18.65 1.26 -0.94
CA ILE A 65 -18.39 2.30 -1.93
C ILE A 65 -16.94 2.15 -2.38
N PHE A 66 -16.73 1.87 -3.66
CA PHE A 66 -15.40 1.67 -4.23
C PHE A 66 -14.72 3.01 -4.52
N VAL A 67 -13.77 3.40 -3.68
CA VAL A 67 -13.15 4.74 -3.72
C VAL A 67 -12.07 4.79 -4.79
N ALA A 68 -10.99 4.04 -4.62
CA ALA A 68 -9.87 4.06 -5.55
C ALA A 68 -9.20 2.70 -5.69
N ARG A 69 -8.80 2.36 -6.91
CA ARG A 69 -8.04 1.15 -7.24
C ARG A 69 -6.58 1.50 -7.56
N ASP A 70 -5.68 0.59 -7.21
CA ASP A 70 -4.24 0.66 -7.51
C ASP A 70 -3.53 1.89 -6.94
N VAL A 71 -3.99 2.42 -5.81
CA VAL A 71 -3.38 3.57 -5.14
C VAL A 71 -1.92 3.26 -4.78
N PRO A 72 -0.94 4.06 -5.22
CA PRO A 72 0.47 3.79 -4.95
C PRO A 72 0.79 3.74 -3.45
N ALA A 73 1.45 2.67 -3.04
CA ALA A 73 1.78 2.38 -1.63
C ALA A 73 3.22 1.87 -1.47
N SER A 74 4.15 2.28 -2.32
CA SER A 74 5.56 1.83 -2.22
C SER A 74 6.36 2.51 -1.10
N THR A 75 5.87 3.63 -0.56
CA THR A 75 6.52 4.41 0.50
C THR A 75 5.98 4.04 1.88
N SER A 76 6.76 4.33 2.93
CA SER A 76 6.35 4.05 4.32
C SER A 76 5.19 4.93 4.79
N THR A 77 4.94 6.06 4.14
CA THR A 77 3.79 6.92 4.37
C THR A 77 3.09 7.19 3.04
N GLY A 78 1.78 7.41 3.08
CA GLY A 78 1.03 7.80 1.90
C GLY A 78 -0.24 8.57 2.26
N ALA A 79 -0.78 9.23 1.24
CA ALA A 79 -2.01 9.98 1.36
C ALA A 79 -2.76 10.06 0.03
N ILE A 80 -4.09 10.10 0.12
CA ILE A 80 -4.99 10.57 -0.94
C ILE A 80 -6.02 11.52 -0.31
N ASN A 81 -6.58 12.40 -1.13
CA ASN A 81 -7.67 13.27 -0.75
C ASN A 81 -8.97 12.68 -1.31
N LEU A 82 -10.04 12.69 -0.51
CA LEU A 82 -11.35 12.20 -0.88
C LEU A 82 -12.35 13.36 -0.87
N PHE A 83 -12.80 13.77 -2.04
CA PHE A 83 -13.93 14.67 -2.19
C PHE A 83 -15.22 13.85 -2.18
N LEU A 84 -16.06 14.08 -1.17
CA LEU A 84 -17.35 13.38 -1.02
C LEU A 84 -18.45 14.24 -1.62
N GLN A 85 -19.30 13.65 -2.46
CA GLN A 85 -20.46 14.33 -3.02
C GLN A 85 -21.70 13.45 -2.88
N ASP A 86 -22.76 13.94 -2.25
CA ASP A 86 -24.02 13.19 -2.10
C ASP A 86 -23.84 11.78 -1.48
N VAL A 87 -22.83 11.59 -0.62
CA VAL A 87 -22.61 10.35 0.13
C VAL A 87 -23.53 10.36 1.35
N PRO A 88 -24.31 9.29 1.62
CA PRO A 88 -25.26 9.28 2.71
C PRO A 88 -24.63 9.64 4.06
N ALA A 89 -25.29 10.49 4.84
CA ALA A 89 -24.83 10.76 6.20
C ALA A 89 -24.93 9.49 7.08
N GLY A 90 -23.97 9.29 7.97
CA GLY A 90 -23.92 8.12 8.85
C GLY A 90 -22.70 8.16 9.79
N ASP A 91 -22.74 7.41 10.88
CA ASP A 91 -21.67 7.30 11.88
C ASP A 91 -21.00 5.91 11.90
N ASP A 92 -21.21 5.15 10.84
CA ASP A 92 -20.88 3.73 10.73
C ASP A 92 -19.86 3.44 9.63
N TYR A 93 -19.07 4.45 9.25
CA TYR A 93 -18.10 4.35 8.17
C TYR A 93 -16.74 3.82 8.62
N TYR A 94 -16.16 2.98 7.76
CA TYR A 94 -14.80 2.47 7.86
C TYR A 94 -14.11 2.56 6.50
N LEU A 95 -12.85 2.98 6.49
CA LEU A 95 -11.99 2.78 5.33
C LEU A 95 -11.38 1.39 5.40
N LEU A 96 -11.40 0.70 4.27
CA LEU A 96 -10.75 -0.59 4.08
C LEU A 96 -9.65 -0.43 3.04
N PHE A 97 -8.45 -0.85 3.40
CA PHE A 97 -7.34 -1.01 2.47
C PHE A 97 -7.23 -2.49 2.14
N ILE A 98 -7.45 -2.83 0.87
CA ILE A 98 -7.55 -4.21 0.40
C ILE A 98 -6.77 -4.38 -0.91
N ASN A 99 -6.44 -5.61 -1.25
CA ASN A 99 -6.16 -6.00 -2.62
C ASN A 99 -7.38 -6.73 -3.17
N SER A 100 -8.19 -6.05 -3.99
CA SER A 100 -9.45 -6.60 -4.51
C SER A 100 -9.24 -7.80 -5.46
N THR A 101 -8.05 -7.97 -6.02
CA THR A 101 -7.73 -9.12 -6.89
C THR A 101 -7.59 -10.42 -6.09
N HIS A 102 -6.97 -10.34 -4.90
CA HIS A 102 -6.71 -11.52 -4.05
C HIS A 102 -7.61 -11.59 -2.81
N GLY A 103 -8.42 -10.56 -2.55
CA GLY A 103 -9.28 -10.45 -1.37
C GLY A 103 -8.52 -10.24 -0.05
N VAL A 104 -7.27 -9.75 -0.10
CA VAL A 104 -6.43 -9.58 1.09
C VAL A 104 -6.62 -8.19 1.68
N MET A 105 -7.19 -8.10 2.88
CA MET A 105 -7.30 -6.85 3.62
C MET A 105 -5.98 -6.53 4.35
N TYR A 106 -5.45 -5.33 4.14
CA TYR A 106 -4.23 -4.84 4.76
C TYR A 106 -4.50 -4.04 6.03
N ALA A 107 -5.52 -3.19 6.03
CA ALA A 107 -5.93 -2.42 7.21
C ALA A 107 -7.38 -1.95 7.12
N ALA A 108 -7.95 -1.67 8.29
CA ALA A 108 -9.21 -0.97 8.45
C ALA A 108 -8.98 0.27 9.34
N SER A 109 -9.71 1.35 9.07
CA SER A 109 -9.64 2.55 9.92
C SER A 109 -10.40 2.34 11.22
N GLN A 110 -10.29 3.32 12.12
CA GLN A 110 -11.29 3.49 13.17
C GLN A 110 -12.63 3.92 12.57
N ARG A 111 -13.72 3.68 13.31
CA ARG A 111 -15.07 4.14 12.94
C ARG A 111 -15.09 5.67 12.91
N PHE A 112 -15.71 6.23 11.87
CA PHE A 112 -15.89 7.66 11.73
C PHE A 112 -17.26 7.98 11.12
N ALA A 113 -17.61 9.26 11.10
CA ALA A 113 -18.88 9.73 10.58
C ALA A 113 -18.72 10.53 9.29
N ILE A 114 -19.73 10.51 8.44
CA ILE A 114 -19.92 11.44 7.33
C ILE A 114 -21.21 12.20 7.60
N ALA A 115 -21.15 13.53 7.56
CA ALA A 115 -22.28 14.42 7.71
C ALA A 115 -22.75 14.96 6.35
N ASP A 116 -23.99 15.42 6.33
CA ASP A 116 -24.45 16.34 5.29
C ASP A 116 -23.56 17.59 5.22
N SER A 117 -23.59 18.27 4.08
CA SER A 117 -22.74 19.43 3.82
C SER A 117 -22.90 20.49 4.90
N GLY A 118 -21.79 20.95 5.48
CA GLY A 118 -21.76 22.05 6.45
C GLY A 118 -21.87 21.65 7.92
N ASN A 119 -22.17 20.39 8.23
CA ASN A 119 -22.31 19.90 9.62
C ASN A 119 -21.11 19.08 10.12
N GLY A 120 -20.13 18.78 9.26
CA GLY A 120 -18.94 18.00 9.61
C GLY A 120 -17.69 18.86 9.78
N SER A 121 -16.63 18.24 10.30
CA SER A 121 -15.28 18.81 10.26
C SER A 121 -14.83 18.94 8.81
N VAL A 122 -14.17 20.04 8.48
CA VAL A 122 -13.46 20.21 7.20
C VAL A 122 -11.97 20.05 7.47
N PRO A 123 -11.45 18.82 7.51
CA PRO A 123 -10.02 18.59 7.69
C PRO A 123 -9.23 19.20 6.52
N SER A 124 -8.05 19.74 6.81
CA SER A 124 -7.17 20.26 5.76
C SER A 124 -6.75 19.13 4.81
N PRO A 125 -6.90 19.30 3.49
CA PRO A 125 -6.41 18.35 2.50
C PRO A 125 -4.92 18.03 2.71
N ALA A 126 -4.52 16.80 2.38
CA ALA A 126 -3.13 16.41 2.33
C ALA A 126 -2.46 17.08 1.12
N SER A 127 -1.49 17.96 1.37
CA SER A 127 -0.74 18.64 0.31
C SER A 127 0.00 17.63 -0.58
N GLY A 128 -0.04 17.84 -1.90
CA GLY A 128 0.61 16.99 -2.89
C GLY A 128 -0.07 15.63 -3.14
N ALA A 129 -1.14 15.30 -2.41
CA ALA A 129 -1.90 14.07 -2.61
C ALA A 129 -2.99 14.22 -3.68
N ALA A 130 -3.18 13.17 -4.49
CA ALA A 130 -4.22 13.13 -5.52
C ALA A 130 -5.62 13.22 -4.87
N THR A 131 -6.56 13.89 -5.55
CA THR A 131 -7.95 13.99 -5.10
C THR A 131 -8.83 13.04 -5.90
N VAL A 132 -9.54 12.17 -5.19
CA VAL A 132 -10.53 11.23 -5.71
C VAL A 132 -11.90 11.76 -5.36
N THR A 133 -12.81 11.81 -6.33
CA THR A 133 -14.20 12.21 -6.11
C THR A 133 -15.07 10.97 -6.06
N VAL A 134 -15.85 10.82 -4.99
CA VAL A 134 -16.83 9.75 -4.83
C VAL A 134 -18.20 10.38 -4.69
N SER A 135 -19.18 9.82 -5.42
CA SER A 135 -20.54 10.31 -5.39
C SER A 135 -21.58 9.23 -5.13
N GLY A 136 -22.58 9.55 -4.31
CA GLY A 136 -23.70 8.65 -4.01
C GLY A 136 -23.42 7.64 -2.90
N GLY A 137 -24.41 6.79 -2.63
CA GLY A 137 -24.34 5.74 -1.63
C GLY A 137 -23.71 4.43 -2.12
N PRO A 138 -23.67 3.41 -1.25
CA PRO A 138 -23.17 2.10 -1.61
C PRO A 138 -23.87 1.49 -2.84
N ASN A 139 -23.08 1.02 -3.81
CA ASN A 139 -23.60 0.37 -5.00
C ASN A 139 -22.58 -0.67 -5.52
N PRO A 140 -22.84 -1.98 -5.34
CA PRO A 140 -21.89 -3.03 -5.71
C PRO A 140 -21.73 -3.20 -7.23
N THR A 141 -22.58 -2.57 -8.04
CA THR A 141 -22.50 -2.63 -9.51
C THR A 141 -21.64 -1.52 -10.10
N VAL A 142 -21.33 -0.49 -9.31
CA VAL A 142 -20.49 0.63 -9.74
C VAL A 142 -19.03 0.27 -9.46
N GLY A 143 -18.15 0.52 -10.43
CA GLY A 143 -16.71 0.30 -10.27
C GLY A 143 -16.05 1.33 -9.36
N PHE A 144 -14.73 1.24 -9.21
CA PHE A 144 -13.94 2.23 -8.48
C PHE A 144 -14.08 3.63 -9.09
N ALA A 145 -14.28 4.63 -8.23
CA ALA A 145 -14.41 6.03 -8.68
C ALA A 145 -13.12 6.55 -9.34
N THR A 146 -11.95 6.01 -8.97
CA THR A 146 -10.69 6.28 -9.66
C THR A 146 -9.85 5.01 -9.72
N THR A 147 -9.16 4.80 -10.86
CA THR A 147 -8.11 3.77 -10.97
C THR A 147 -6.81 4.48 -11.25
N PHE A 148 -5.83 4.32 -10.36
CA PHE A 148 -4.51 4.88 -10.54
C PHE A 148 -3.71 4.05 -11.56
N PRO A 149 -2.77 4.66 -12.29
CA PRO A 149 -1.84 3.89 -13.11
C PRO A 149 -1.08 2.90 -12.23
N ALA A 150 -0.86 1.69 -12.73
CA ALA A 150 -0.11 0.66 -12.03
C ALA A 150 1.25 1.21 -11.56
N SER A 151 1.58 0.98 -10.29
CA SER A 151 2.84 1.43 -9.70
C SER A 151 4.02 0.79 -10.43
N ALA A 152 4.82 1.60 -11.15
CA ALA A 152 6.01 1.15 -11.87
C ALA A 152 7.09 0.52 -10.95
N ASN A 153 6.96 0.69 -9.63
CA ASN A 153 7.89 0.18 -8.63
C ASN A 153 7.72 -1.33 -8.33
N SER A 154 6.73 -2.01 -8.91
CA SER A 154 6.62 -3.48 -8.82
C SER A 154 7.66 -4.20 -9.68
N VAL A 155 8.33 -3.49 -10.59
CA VAL A 155 9.54 -3.98 -11.25
C VAL A 155 10.71 -3.28 -10.59
N ALA A 156 11.30 -3.89 -9.56
CA ALA A 156 12.69 -3.59 -9.28
C ALA A 156 13.42 -3.79 -10.61
N ALA A 157 14.08 -2.74 -11.14
CA ALA A 157 14.86 -2.86 -12.36
C ALA A 157 15.64 -4.18 -12.28
N PRO A 158 15.57 -5.08 -13.29
CA PRO A 158 15.95 -6.49 -13.15
C PRO A 158 17.33 -6.76 -12.53
N GLY A 159 18.21 -5.76 -12.48
CA GLY A 159 19.51 -5.84 -11.82
C GLY A 159 19.58 -5.43 -10.34
N TRP A 160 18.71 -4.57 -9.80
CA TRP A 160 18.98 -3.98 -8.47
C TRP A 160 18.79 -4.97 -7.31
N ARG A 161 17.76 -5.81 -7.35
CA ARG A 161 17.57 -6.89 -6.35
C ARG A 161 18.62 -7.99 -6.48
N ALA A 162 19.14 -8.23 -7.69
CA ALA A 162 20.24 -9.17 -7.92
C ALA A 162 21.55 -8.63 -7.31
N VAL A 163 21.80 -7.31 -7.40
CA VAL A 163 22.96 -6.67 -6.78
C VAL A 163 22.87 -6.69 -5.26
N GLU A 164 21.69 -6.45 -4.67
CA GLU A 164 21.48 -6.49 -3.22
C GLU A 164 21.74 -7.90 -2.63
N GLY A 165 21.27 -8.96 -3.31
CA GLY A 165 21.51 -10.34 -2.91
C GLY A 165 22.95 -10.84 -3.17
N ALA A 166 23.67 -10.22 -4.11
CA ALA A 166 25.02 -10.60 -4.49
C ALA A 166 26.13 -9.77 -3.81
N ARG A 167 25.82 -8.83 -2.91
CA ARG A 167 26.82 -7.92 -2.30
C ARG A 167 27.98 -8.66 -1.64
N THR A 168 27.72 -9.79 -0.99
CA THR A 168 28.73 -10.63 -0.35
C THR A 168 29.59 -11.39 -1.36
N GLN A 169 29.00 -11.91 -2.43
CA GLN A 169 29.74 -12.60 -3.50
C GLN A 169 30.57 -11.63 -4.36
N LEU A 170 30.03 -10.46 -4.68
CA LEU A 170 30.76 -9.40 -5.41
C LEU A 170 31.93 -8.87 -4.58
N GLY A 171 31.74 -8.67 -3.27
CA GLY A 171 32.82 -8.31 -2.35
C GLY A 171 33.92 -9.36 -2.28
N ALA A 172 33.56 -10.65 -2.20
CA ALA A 172 34.52 -11.75 -2.17
C ALA A 172 35.33 -11.84 -3.49
N MET A 173 34.68 -11.71 -4.65
CA MET A 173 35.35 -11.73 -5.95
C MET A 173 36.32 -10.55 -6.12
N ALA A 174 35.92 -9.35 -5.70
CA ALA A 174 36.80 -8.18 -5.72
C ALA A 174 38.03 -8.39 -4.81
N GLY A 175 37.84 -8.97 -3.62
CA GLY A 175 38.93 -9.30 -2.71
C GLY A 175 39.92 -10.31 -3.29
N VAL A 176 39.43 -11.38 -3.92
CA VAL A 176 40.29 -12.40 -4.58
C VAL A 176 41.09 -11.78 -5.72
N MET A 177 40.45 -10.97 -6.57
CA MET A 177 41.15 -10.29 -7.68
C MET A 177 42.25 -9.35 -7.17
N ALA A 178 42.00 -8.60 -6.10
CA ALA A 178 43.01 -7.74 -5.49
C ALA A 178 44.19 -8.54 -4.92
N ALA A 179 43.92 -9.66 -4.25
CA ALA A 179 44.95 -10.55 -3.72
C ALA A 179 45.80 -11.20 -4.83
N CYS A 180 45.19 -11.61 -5.94
CA CYS A 180 45.91 -12.18 -7.08
C CYS A 180 46.82 -11.16 -7.78
N VAL A 181 46.37 -9.91 -7.93
CA VAL A 181 47.19 -8.85 -8.55
C VAL A 181 48.36 -8.47 -7.64
N LEU A 182 48.13 -8.35 -6.33
CA LEU A 182 49.20 -8.05 -5.36
C LEU A 182 50.19 -9.21 -5.22
N GLY A 183 49.72 -10.45 -5.22
CA GLY A 183 50.58 -11.64 -5.21
C GLY A 183 51.42 -11.79 -6.48
N GLY A 184 50.84 -11.47 -7.64
CA GLY A 184 51.57 -11.44 -8.91
C GLY A 184 52.67 -10.37 -8.95
N ALA A 185 52.41 -9.20 -8.38
CA ALA A 185 53.41 -8.12 -8.29
C ALA A 185 54.59 -8.48 -7.36
N PHE A 186 54.35 -9.24 -6.29
CA PHE A 186 55.41 -9.70 -5.37
C PHE A 186 56.23 -10.88 -5.91
N ALA A 187 55.72 -11.65 -6.88
CA ALA A 187 56.44 -12.77 -7.47
C ALA A 187 57.42 -12.38 -8.59
N VAL A 188 57.44 -11.11 -8.99
CA VAL A 188 58.27 -10.57 -10.09
C VAL A 188 59.35 -9.59 -9.60
N LEU A 189 59.49 -9.41 -8.27
CA LEU A 189 60.58 -8.70 -7.59
C LEU A 189 61.57 -9.70 -6.98
#